data_AF-A0A830E4Y6-F1
#
_entry.id   AF-A0A830E4Y6-F1
#
_cell.length_a   1.000
_cell.length_b   1.000
_cell.length_c   1.000
_cell.angle_alpha   90.00
_cell.angle_beta   90.00
_cell.angle_gamma   90.00
#
_symmetry.space_group_name_H-M   'P 1'
#
loop_
_entity.id
_entity.type
_entity.pdbx_description
1 polymer ?
#
loop_
_entity_poly.entity_id
_entity_poly.type
_entity_poly.pdbx_seq_one_letter_code
_entity_poly.pdbx_strand_id
1 'polypeptide(L)'
;MLDSVGLRAELIYADDWPSVLNMLNTGNVQSAVLNLGVLEHRGEFLEDLVGAPGACGAQINGDYQYFIDVYRAGIEMASKDLNGSVDYITNKLPIRLPREFIKNILVRVEYGIYGPGDYEGFAEIVKRYGGGK
;
A
#
# COMPACT_ATOMS: atom_id res chain seq x y z
N MET A 1 -10.29 14.29 -3.91
CA MET A 1 -8.95 14.92 -3.85
C MET A 1 -8.49 15.50 -5.18
N LEU A 2 -8.73 14.86 -6.33
CA LEU A 2 -8.37 15.45 -7.64
C LEU A 2 -9.01 16.84 -7.87
N ASP A 3 -10.19 17.05 -7.31
CA ASP A 3 -10.88 18.35 -7.24
C ASP A 3 -10.11 19.44 -6.49
N SER A 4 -9.36 19.08 -5.44
CA SER A 4 -8.60 20.06 -4.62
C SER A 4 -7.47 20.73 -5.38
N VAL A 5 -6.97 20.09 -6.44
CA VAL A 5 -5.96 20.61 -7.36
C VAL A 5 -6.57 21.07 -8.69
N GLY A 6 -7.90 21.18 -8.77
CA GLY A 6 -8.62 21.62 -9.96
C GLY A 6 -8.64 20.60 -11.11
N LEU A 7 -8.21 19.36 -10.87
CA LEU A 7 -8.27 18.29 -11.86
C LEU A 7 -9.68 17.72 -11.93
N ARG A 8 -10.28 17.81 -13.12
CA ARG A 8 -11.52 17.12 -13.45
C ARG A 8 -11.17 15.78 -14.08
N ALA A 9 -11.27 14.72 -13.29
CA ALA A 9 -11.07 13.35 -13.74
C ALA A 9 -12.37 12.56 -13.61
N GLU A 10 -12.59 11.66 -14.56
CA GLU A 10 -13.61 10.62 -14.43
C GLU A 10 -13.01 9.42 -13.70
N LEU A 11 -13.69 8.96 -12.64
CA LEU A 11 -13.27 7.76 -11.91
C LEU A 11 -13.87 6.55 -12.61
N ILE A 12 -12.99 5.71 -13.15
CA ILE A 12 -13.37 4.41 -13.73
C ILE A 12 -12.92 3.32 -12.77
N TYR A 13 -13.86 2.44 -12.40
CA TYR A 13 -13.63 1.36 -11.44
C TYR A 13 -13.45 0.04 -12.17
N ALA A 14 -12.61 -0.83 -11.61
CA ALA A 14 -12.48 -2.23 -12.02
C ALA A 14 -12.36 -3.11 -10.77
N ASP A 15 -12.73 -4.39 -10.90
CA ASP A 15 -12.83 -5.30 -9.77
C ASP A 15 -11.48 -5.92 -9.34
N ASP A 16 -10.45 -5.83 -10.19
CA ASP A 16 -9.15 -6.44 -9.94
C ASP A 16 -7.97 -5.66 -10.57
N TRP A 17 -6.76 -5.84 -10.00
CA TRP A 17 -5.55 -5.14 -10.44
C TRP A 17 -5.12 -5.45 -11.88
N PRO A 18 -5.19 -6.71 -12.36
CA PRO A 18 -4.96 -7.01 -13.77
C PRO A 18 -5.84 -6.21 -14.73
N SER A 19 -7.14 -6.07 -14.42
CA SER A 19 -8.08 -5.27 -15.20
C SER A 19 -7.69 -3.80 -15.22
N VAL A 20 -7.32 -3.23 -14.06
CA VAL A 20 -6.83 -1.83 -13.99
C VAL A 20 -5.56 -1.64 -14.84
N LEU A 21 -4.60 -2.56 -14.72
CA LEU A 21 -3.36 -2.49 -15.50
C LEU A 21 -3.62 -2.63 -17.01
N ASN A 22 -4.56 -3.49 -17.41
CA ASN A 22 -4.97 -3.63 -18.80
C ASN A 22 -5.61 -2.34 -19.33
N MET A 23 -6.47 -1.69 -18.55
CA MET A 23 -7.06 -0.40 -18.94
C MET A 23 -6.00 0.68 -19.15
N LEU A 24 -4.96 0.71 -18.30
CA LEU A 24 -3.83 1.62 -18.47
C LEU A 24 -3.04 1.31 -19.75
N ASN A 25 -2.68 0.04 -19.96
CA ASN A 25 -1.86 -0.39 -21.09
C ASN A 25 -2.57 -0.24 -22.45
N THR A 26 -3.90 -0.34 -22.46
CA THR A 26 -4.73 -0.19 -23.68
C THR A 26 -5.11 1.27 -23.96
N GLY A 27 -4.78 2.21 -23.06
CA GLY A 27 -5.13 3.62 -23.20
C GLY A 27 -6.60 3.93 -22.89
N ASN A 28 -7.35 2.97 -22.32
CA ASN A 28 -8.72 3.20 -21.84
C ASN A 28 -8.75 4.16 -20.64
N VAL A 29 -7.65 4.25 -19.88
CA VAL A 29 -7.42 5.29 -18.87
C VAL A 29 -6.06 5.95 -19.07
N GLN A 30 -5.94 7.20 -18.64
CA GLN A 30 -4.69 7.97 -18.72
C GLN A 30 -3.80 7.80 -17.49
N SER A 31 -4.38 7.37 -16.36
CA SER A 31 -3.68 7.12 -15.11
C SER A 31 -4.41 6.04 -14.31
N ALA A 32 -3.70 5.37 -13.40
CA ALA A 32 -4.26 4.30 -12.58
C ALA A 32 -3.62 4.30 -11.19
N VAL A 33 -4.43 3.96 -10.18
CA VAL A 33 -3.95 3.62 -8.83
C VAL A 33 -3.72 2.11 -8.79
N LEU A 34 -2.49 1.69 -8.54
CA LEU A 34 -2.07 0.29 -8.61
C LEU A 34 -1.32 -0.14 -7.36
N ASN A 35 -1.38 -1.43 -7.06
CA ASN A 35 -0.57 -2.02 -5.99
C ASN A 35 0.90 -2.19 -6.42
N LEU A 36 1.85 -1.99 -5.51
CA LEU A 36 3.28 -2.19 -5.78
C LEU A 36 3.64 -3.59 -6.29
N GLY A 37 2.86 -4.61 -5.93
CA GLY A 37 3.08 -5.98 -6.39
C GLY A 37 2.91 -6.16 -7.91
N VAL A 38 2.16 -5.27 -8.57
CA VAL A 38 1.95 -5.30 -10.03
C VAL A 38 2.75 -4.23 -10.80
N LEU A 39 3.20 -3.16 -10.14
CA LEU A 39 3.92 -2.05 -10.80
C LEU A 39 5.38 -2.38 -11.09
N GLU A 40 5.81 -2.40 -12.35
CA GLU A 40 7.22 -2.68 -12.72
C GLU A 40 8.19 -1.55 -12.35
N HIS A 41 7.69 -0.32 -12.17
CA HIS A 41 8.47 0.89 -11.88
C HIS A 41 7.98 1.56 -10.60
N ARG A 42 8.86 2.35 -9.96
CA ARG A 42 8.44 3.22 -8.86
C ARG A 42 7.58 4.35 -9.42
N GLY A 43 6.29 4.36 -9.08
CA GLY A 43 5.39 5.48 -9.30
C GLY A 43 5.41 6.45 -8.12
N GLU A 44 4.58 7.49 -8.21
CA GLU A 44 4.27 8.36 -7.06
C GLU A 44 3.34 7.62 -6.09
N PHE A 45 3.59 7.74 -4.79
CA PHE A 45 2.75 7.18 -3.75
C PHE A 45 1.59 8.13 -3.43
N LEU A 46 0.39 7.58 -3.25
CA LEU A 46 -0.77 8.38 -2.87
C LEU A 46 -0.56 9.05 -1.51
N GLU A 47 0.17 8.38 -0.63
CA GLU A 47 0.52 8.84 0.70
C GLU A 47 1.32 10.15 0.65
N ASP A 48 2.30 10.22 -0.24
CA ASP A 48 3.13 11.41 -0.44
C ASP A 48 2.29 12.59 -0.94
N LEU A 49 1.34 12.33 -1.84
CA LEU A 49 0.47 13.35 -2.42
C LEU A 49 -0.48 13.98 -1.40
N VAL A 50 -0.81 13.28 -0.32
CA VAL A 50 -1.79 13.72 0.68
C VAL A 50 -1.17 13.97 2.05
N GLY A 51 0.15 13.82 2.18
CA GLY A 51 0.86 13.91 3.45
C GLY A 51 0.40 12.85 4.46
N ALA A 52 -0.02 11.67 4.00
CA ALA A 52 -0.43 10.60 4.91
C ALA A 52 0.78 10.00 5.63
N PRO A 53 0.62 9.55 6.89
CA PRO A 53 1.69 8.87 7.63
C PRO A 53 2.03 7.46 7.10
N GLY A 54 1.34 7.01 6.04
CA GLY A 54 1.50 5.70 5.38
C GLY A 54 0.15 5.05 5.05
N ALA A 55 0.14 4.02 4.18
CA ALA A 55 -1.07 3.27 3.85
C ALA A 55 -1.56 2.33 4.98
N CYS A 56 -0.64 1.91 5.86
CA CYS A 56 -0.90 0.89 6.87
C CYS A 56 -0.72 1.46 8.27
N GLY A 57 -1.68 1.20 9.15
CA GLY A 57 -1.61 1.54 10.57
C GLY A 57 -1.85 0.32 11.45
N ALA A 58 -1.22 0.30 12.62
CA ALA A 58 -1.46 -0.70 13.66
C ALA A 58 -1.85 -0.02 14.96
N GLN A 59 -2.97 -0.46 15.56
CA GLN A 59 -3.34 -0.08 16.92
C GLN A 59 -2.88 -1.16 17.88
N ILE A 60 -2.10 -0.79 18.88
CA ILE A 60 -1.50 -1.74 19.81
C ILE A 60 -2.15 -1.58 21.18
N ASN A 61 -2.84 -2.63 21.63
CA ASN A 61 -3.33 -2.74 22.99
C ASN A 61 -2.34 -3.59 23.79
N GLY A 62 -1.36 -2.96 24.44
CA GLY A 62 -0.34 -3.67 25.23
C GLY A 62 1.05 -3.07 25.08
N ASP A 63 2.07 -3.93 25.18
CA ASP A 63 3.46 -3.53 25.04
C ASP A 63 3.80 -3.20 23.58
N TYR A 64 3.88 -1.90 23.30
CA TYR A 64 4.23 -1.40 21.98
C TYR A 64 5.66 -1.74 21.57
N GLN A 65 6.59 -1.89 22.53
CA GLN A 65 7.98 -2.18 22.23
C GLN A 65 8.14 -3.62 21.75
N TYR A 66 7.45 -4.57 22.39
CA TYR A 66 7.40 -5.95 21.91
C TYR A 66 6.89 -6.04 20.46
N PHE A 67 5.82 -5.31 20.12
CA PHE A 67 5.32 -5.27 18.75
C PHE A 67 6.37 -4.74 17.78
N ILE A 68 7.03 -3.63 18.12
CA ILE A 68 8.09 -3.02 17.30
C ILE A 68 9.22 -4.01 17.06
N ASP A 69 9.66 -4.73 18.09
CA ASP A 69 10.77 -5.66 18.02
C ASP A 69 10.44 -6.87 17.13
N VAL A 70 9.25 -7.45 17.28
CA VAL A 70 8.79 -8.57 16.43
C VAL A 70 8.61 -8.13 14.98
N TYR A 71 8.03 -6.95 14.75
CA TYR A 71 7.83 -6.44 13.39
C TYR A 71 9.17 -6.17 12.69
N ARG A 72 10.14 -5.60 13.40
CA ARG A 72 11.52 -5.41 12.90
C ARG A 72 12.20 -6.74 12.60
N ALA A 73 12.04 -7.74 13.48
CA ALA A 73 12.58 -9.08 13.22
C ALA A 73 11.99 -9.69 11.95
N GLY A 74 10.69 -9.51 11.71
CA GLY A 74 10.03 -9.94 10.47
C GLY A 74 10.60 -9.27 9.21
N ILE A 75 10.83 -7.96 9.26
CA ILE A 75 11.48 -7.21 8.16
C ILE A 75 12.90 -7.75 7.92
N GLU A 76 13.67 -7.95 8.98
CA GLU A 76 15.04 -8.46 8.88
C GLU A 76 15.08 -9.89 8.30
N MET A 77 14.13 -10.75 8.69
CA MET A 77 13.98 -12.09 8.11
C MET A 77 13.69 -12.03 6.61
N ALA A 78 12.75 -11.16 6.19
CA ALA A 78 12.43 -10.97 4.78
C ALA A 78 13.63 -10.45 3.97
N SER A 79 14.47 -9.61 4.58
CA SER A 79 15.70 -9.11 3.95
C SER A 79 16.80 -10.17 3.84
N LYS A 80 16.97 -11.02 4.86
CA LYS A 80 18.01 -12.07 4.90
C LYS A 80 17.69 -13.26 4.00
N ASP A 81 16.43 -13.69 3.97
CA ASP A 81 15.96 -14.80 3.14
C ASP A 81 14.64 -14.44 2.46
N LEU A 82 14.76 -13.69 1.37
CA LEU A 82 13.61 -13.26 0.58
C LEU A 82 12.83 -14.46 0.04
N ASN A 83 13.50 -15.48 -0.51
CA ASN A 83 12.81 -16.61 -1.13
C ASN A 83 12.07 -17.45 -0.09
N GLY A 84 12.71 -17.79 1.03
CA GLY A 84 12.06 -18.53 2.12
C GLY A 84 10.90 -17.73 2.72
N SER A 85 11.04 -16.42 2.86
CA SER A 85 9.97 -15.54 3.34
C SER A 85 8.79 -15.47 2.38
N VAL A 86 9.05 -15.35 1.07
CA VAL A 86 8.00 -15.40 0.03
C VAL A 86 7.25 -16.74 0.08
N ASP A 87 7.96 -17.85 0.18
CA ASP A 87 7.35 -19.19 0.21
C ASP A 87 6.54 -19.39 1.48
N TYR A 88 7.03 -18.90 2.63
CA TYR A 88 6.28 -18.92 3.89
C TYR A 88 4.98 -18.13 3.78
N ILE A 89 5.05 -16.89 3.30
CA ILE A 89 3.87 -16.01 3.15
C ILE A 89 2.86 -16.64 2.20
N THR A 90 3.31 -17.15 1.05
CA THR A 90 2.43 -17.79 0.05
C THR A 90 1.64 -18.96 0.65
N ASN A 91 2.25 -19.73 1.56
CA ASN A 91 1.63 -20.88 2.20
C ASN A 91 0.74 -20.52 3.41
N LYS A 92 0.85 -19.30 3.94
CA LYS A 92 0.15 -18.87 5.15
C LYS A 92 -0.99 -17.89 4.89
N LEU A 93 -0.97 -17.18 3.76
CA LEU A 93 -2.05 -16.26 3.43
C LEU A 93 -3.37 -17.03 3.21
N PRO A 94 -4.51 -16.49 3.69
CA PRO A 94 -5.83 -17.09 3.46
C PRO A 94 -6.30 -16.96 2.00
N ILE A 95 -5.55 -16.22 1.18
CA ILE A 95 -5.79 -16.01 -0.23
C ILE A 95 -4.59 -16.50 -1.04
N ARG A 96 -4.85 -17.01 -2.25
CA ARG A 96 -3.78 -17.40 -3.18
C ARG A 96 -3.32 -16.17 -3.95
N LEU A 97 -2.09 -15.73 -3.69
CA LEU A 97 -1.42 -14.70 -4.47
C LEU A 97 -0.26 -15.33 -5.27
N PRO A 98 0.04 -14.82 -6.48
CA PRO A 98 1.23 -15.24 -7.20
C PRO A 98 2.49 -14.97 -6.38
N ARG A 99 3.41 -15.93 -6.40
CA ARG A 99 4.69 -15.84 -5.69
C ARG A 99 5.45 -14.55 -6.02
N GLU A 100 5.52 -14.20 -7.31
CA GLU A 100 6.20 -12.99 -7.76
C GLU A 100 5.49 -11.71 -7.30
N PHE A 101 4.17 -11.71 -7.12
CA PHE A 101 3.46 -10.55 -6.57
C PHE A 101 3.91 -10.26 -5.13
N ILE A 102 4.01 -11.30 -4.29
CA ILE A 102 4.49 -11.18 -2.91
C ILE A 102 5.94 -10.70 -2.89
N LYS A 103 6.79 -11.34 -3.70
CA LYS A 103 8.21 -10.96 -3.82
C LYS A 103 8.38 -9.50 -4.25
N ASN A 104 7.58 -9.05 -5.21
CA ASN A 104 7.61 -7.67 -5.69
C ASN A 104 7.25 -6.68 -4.58
N ILE A 105 6.21 -6.96 -3.79
CA ILE A 105 5.89 -6.15 -2.61
C ILE A 105 7.10 -6.11 -1.68
N LEU A 106 7.68 -7.27 -1.37
CA LEU A 106 8.74 -7.35 -0.38
C LEU A 106 10.01 -6.60 -0.76
N VAL A 107 10.29 -6.44 -2.05
CA VAL A 107 11.47 -5.73 -2.55
C VAL A 107 11.21 -4.24 -2.77
N ARG A 108 9.96 -3.86 -3.05
CA ARG A 108 9.62 -2.49 -3.47
C ARG A 108 9.09 -1.60 -2.36
N VAL A 109 8.52 -2.18 -1.31
CA VAL A 109 8.00 -1.40 -0.19
C VAL A 109 9.17 -0.82 0.62
N GLU A 110 9.00 0.43 1.04
CA GLU A 110 9.88 1.00 2.05
C GLU A 110 9.41 0.51 3.43
N TYR A 111 10.28 -0.23 4.11
CA TYR A 111 9.96 -0.73 5.44
C TYR A 111 10.37 0.27 6.50
N GLY A 112 9.44 0.55 7.39
CA GLY A 112 9.74 1.27 8.61
C GLY A 112 8.61 1.15 9.61
N ILE A 113 8.91 1.56 10.83
CA ILE A 113 7.92 1.74 11.89
C ILE A 113 8.08 3.16 12.36
N TYR A 114 7.05 3.95 12.13
CA TYR A 114 7.01 5.37 12.44
C TYR A 114 5.85 5.63 13.40
N GLY A 115 6.00 6.67 14.22
CA GLY A 115 4.85 7.20 14.94
C GLY A 115 3.80 7.73 13.95
N PRO A 116 2.54 7.91 14.40
CA PRO A 116 1.42 8.22 13.52
C PRO A 116 1.48 9.60 12.83
N GLY A 117 2.51 10.42 13.09
CA GLY A 117 2.64 11.75 12.48
C GLY A 117 1.44 12.66 12.74
N ASP A 118 1.10 13.51 11.77
CA ASP A 118 -0.13 14.31 11.79
C ASP A 118 -1.34 13.45 11.36
N TYR A 119 -1.87 12.71 12.34
CA TYR A 119 -3.08 11.93 12.14
C TYR A 119 -4.34 12.80 11.96
N GLU A 120 -4.38 13.99 12.56
CA GLU A 120 -5.55 14.87 12.52
C GLU A 120 -5.78 15.40 11.10
N GLY A 121 -4.72 15.90 10.45
CA GLY A 121 -4.79 16.35 9.06
C GLY A 121 -5.25 15.26 8.10
N PHE A 122 -4.73 14.04 8.26
CA PHE A 122 -5.20 12.89 7.46
C PHE A 122 -6.66 12.55 7.75
N ALA A 123 -7.10 12.57 9.01
CA ALA A 123 -8.48 12.30 9.39
C ALA A 123 -9.46 13.33 8.81
N GLU A 124 -9.08 14.60 8.72
CA GLU A 124 -9.88 15.65 8.08
C GLU A 124 -10.05 15.41 6.58
N ILE A 125 -8.96 15.03 5.90
CA ILE A 125 -8.99 14.65 4.47
C ILE A 125 -9.96 13.48 4.25
N VAL A 126 -9.85 12.43 5.07
CA VAL A 126 -10.73 11.26 5.00
C VAL A 126 -12.18 11.64 5.30
N LYS A 127 -12.46 12.47 6.30
CA LYS A 127 -13.84 12.92 6.58
C LYS A 127 -14.44 13.67 5.39
N ARG A 128 -13.65 14.56 4.78
CA ARG A 128 -14.09 15.39 3.64
C ARG A 128 -14.41 14.55 2.40
N TYR A 129 -13.63 13.50 2.11
CA TYR A 129 -13.73 12.74 0.87
C TYR A 129 -14.29 11.32 1.00
N GLY A 130 -14.24 10.74 2.20
CA GLY A 130 -14.66 9.36 2.51
C GLY A 130 -16.14 9.23 2.86
N GLY A 131 -16.94 10.30 2.77
CA GLY A 131 -18.38 10.27 3.02
C GLY A 131 -18.77 10.28 4.50
N GLY A 132 -17.88 10.72 5.39
CA GLY A 132 -18.17 10.88 6.81
C GLY A 132 -19.18 11.99 7.04
N LYS A 133 -20.42 11.61 7.39
CA LYS A 133 -21.29 12.45 8.21
C LYS A 133 -20.76 12.47 9.65
#